data_AF-A0A934CM00-F1
#
_entry.id   AF-A0A934CM00-F1
#
_cell.length_a   1.000
_cell.length_b   1.000
_cell.length_c   1.000
_cell.angle_alpha   90.00
_cell.angle_beta   90.00
_cell.angle_gamma   90.00
#
_symmetry.space_group_name_H-M   'P 1'
#
loop_
_entity.id
_entity.type
_entity.pdbx_description
1 polymer ?
#
loop_
_entity_poly.entity_id
_entity_poly.type
_entity_poly.pdbx_seq_one_letter_code
_entity_poly.pdbx_strand_id
1 'polypeptide(L)'
;MKILLIEPPAVSKFGNQRIFGGNGSNKSDFRKPPLDLMMISGYIRKEGYDNTLIDANSSRKTIDDVKEIIKKDIPDILFFSTSTCTIYKDLLVAKVAKEINPSVVTVALGTHVMALPEDTFRESKYLDVIIYSNEWEQVALNIVRNLSSLEDAKGIFF
;
A
#
# COMPACT_ATOMS: atom_id res chain seq x y z
N MET A 1 14.07 10.54 -5.11
CA MET A 1 12.92 9.63 -5.16
C MET A 1 12.08 9.87 -3.93
N LYS A 2 10.77 9.97 -4.07
CA LYS A 2 9.79 10.15 -2.99
C LYS A 2 9.00 8.87 -2.82
N ILE A 3 9.01 8.32 -1.62
CA ILE A 3 8.35 7.05 -1.31
C ILE A 3 7.28 7.33 -0.26
N LEU A 4 6.05 6.92 -0.56
CA LEU A 4 4.91 7.03 0.34
C LEU A 4 4.38 5.64 0.66
N LEU A 5 4.16 5.38 1.94
CA LEU A 5 3.50 4.18 2.44
C LEU A 5 2.19 4.61 3.10
N ILE A 6 1.07 4.00 2.71
CA ILE A 6 -0.25 4.31 3.25
C ILE A 6 -0.93 3.04 3.75
N GLU A 7 -1.28 3.02 5.04
CA GLU A 7 -2.34 2.13 5.52
C GLU A 7 -3.68 2.75 5.11
N PRO A 8 -4.50 2.10 4.24
CA PRO A 8 -5.65 2.76 3.64
C PRO A 8 -6.72 3.18 4.66
N PRO A 9 -7.58 4.17 4.30
CA PRO A 9 -8.72 4.59 5.10
C PRO A 9 -9.54 3.43 5.66
N ALA A 10 -10.09 3.62 6.84
CA ALA A 10 -11.00 2.65 7.43
C ALA A 10 -12.32 2.59 6.64
N VAL A 11 -12.80 1.37 6.40
CA VAL A 11 -14.14 1.06 5.89
C VAL A 11 -15.19 1.19 7.00
N SER A 12 -14.78 0.93 8.25
CA SER A 12 -15.62 1.01 9.46
C SER A 12 -15.24 2.22 10.31
N LYS A 13 -16.22 2.80 11.03
CA LYS A 13 -15.98 3.86 12.03
C LYS A 13 -15.03 3.45 13.16
N PHE A 14 -14.87 2.14 13.36
CA PHE A 14 -14.04 1.54 14.40
C PHE A 14 -12.64 1.12 13.90
N GLY A 15 -12.35 1.34 12.61
CA GLY A 15 -11.13 0.87 11.98
C GLY A 15 -11.26 -0.52 11.35
N ASN A 16 -10.20 -0.91 10.65
CA ASN A 16 -10.05 -2.23 10.04
C ASN A 16 -8.75 -2.87 10.53
N GLN A 17 -8.69 -4.20 10.47
CA GLN A 17 -7.44 -4.93 10.66
C GLN A 17 -7.08 -5.62 9.34
N ARG A 18 -6.02 -5.15 8.68
CA ARG A 18 -5.51 -5.72 7.41
C ARG A 18 -4.38 -6.72 7.58
N ILE A 19 -3.55 -6.51 8.58
CA ILE A 19 -2.38 -7.35 8.90
C ILE A 19 -2.82 -8.81 9.07
N PHE A 20 -2.05 -9.73 8.48
CA PHE A 20 -2.31 -11.18 8.43
C PHE A 20 -3.56 -11.58 7.62
N GLY A 21 -3.90 -10.83 6.56
CA GLY A 21 -5.04 -11.14 5.68
C GLY A 21 -6.40 -10.66 6.19
N GLY A 22 -6.41 -10.20 7.43
CA GLY A 22 -7.42 -9.34 8.02
C GLY A 22 -8.55 -10.05 8.78
N ASN A 23 -8.98 -9.40 9.87
CA ASN A 23 -10.16 -9.78 10.65
C ASN A 23 -11.41 -8.97 10.23
N GLY A 24 -11.31 -8.22 9.13
CA GLY A 24 -12.37 -7.36 8.62
C GLY A 24 -12.54 -6.05 9.37
N SER A 25 -13.79 -5.67 9.57
CA SER A 25 -14.18 -4.42 10.22
C SER A 25 -14.30 -4.61 11.73
N ASN A 26 -13.67 -3.73 12.51
CA ASN A 26 -13.72 -3.80 13.97
C ASN A 26 -15.14 -3.52 14.48
N LYS A 27 -15.53 -4.17 15.59
CA LYS A 27 -16.81 -3.94 16.30
C LYS A 27 -16.70 -2.95 17.46
N SER A 28 -15.48 -2.63 17.89
CA SER A 28 -15.13 -1.65 18.92
C SER A 28 -13.94 -0.82 18.44
N ASP A 29 -13.75 0.39 18.98
CA ASP A 29 -12.59 1.21 18.60
C ASP A 29 -11.30 0.48 18.98
N PHE A 30 -10.63 -0.05 17.96
CA PHE A 30 -9.41 -0.81 18.08
C PHE A 30 -8.42 -0.28 17.06
N ARG A 31 -7.23 0.07 17.54
CA ARG A 31 -6.15 0.61 16.71
C ARG A 31 -4.98 -0.35 16.79
N LYS A 32 -4.67 -0.95 15.64
CA LYS A 32 -3.49 -1.78 15.49
C LYS A 32 -2.54 -1.08 14.52
N PRO A 33 -1.27 -0.86 14.90
CA PRO A 33 -0.32 -0.25 13.99
C PRO A 33 -0.10 -1.14 12.76
N PRO A 34 0.01 -0.58 11.54
CA PRO A 34 0.24 -1.32 10.30
C PRO A 34 1.68 -1.86 10.26
N LEU A 35 1.90 -2.96 10.98
CA LEU A 35 3.22 -3.51 11.25
C LEU A 35 3.99 -3.85 9.96
N ASP A 36 3.28 -4.38 8.97
CA ASP A 36 3.77 -4.64 7.62
C ASP A 36 4.40 -3.41 6.98
N LEU A 37 3.66 -2.29 6.93
CA LEU A 37 4.18 -1.04 6.37
C LEU A 37 5.27 -0.41 7.24
N MET A 38 5.18 -0.55 8.57
CA MET A 38 6.21 -0.05 9.48
C MET A 38 7.54 -0.78 9.29
N MET A 39 7.51 -2.10 9.13
CA MET A 39 8.72 -2.89 8.88
C MET A 39 9.32 -2.54 7.52
N ILE A 40 8.52 -2.42 6.47
CA ILE A 40 8.99 -1.95 5.15
C ILE A 40 9.61 -0.57 5.28
N SER A 41 8.90 0.39 5.89
CA SER A 41 9.37 1.77 6.08
C SER A 41 10.71 1.83 6.81
N GLY A 42 10.85 1.09 7.91
CA GLY A 42 12.10 1.03 8.69
C GLY A 42 13.24 0.39 7.91
N TYR A 43 12.96 -0.70 7.20
CA TYR A 43 13.96 -1.43 6.43
C TYR A 43 14.49 -0.59 5.25
N ILE A 44 13.61 0.04 4.46
CA ILE A 44 14.08 0.88 3.34
C ILE A 44 14.82 2.13 3.82
N ARG A 45 14.44 2.72 4.97
CA ARG A 45 15.24 3.81 5.59
C ARG A 45 16.63 3.36 5.99
N LYS A 46 16.74 2.18 6.59
CA LYS A 46 18.03 1.58 6.97
C LYS A 46 18.95 1.42 5.76
N GLU A 47 18.38 1.15 4.59
CA GLU A 47 19.08 0.97 3.31
C GLU A 47 19.32 2.29 2.54
N GLY A 48 19.08 3.44 3.18
CA GLY A 48 19.40 4.76 2.65
C GLY A 48 18.28 5.45 1.88
N TYR A 49 17.07 4.88 1.84
CA TYR A 49 15.91 5.46 1.15
C TYR A 49 14.91 6.02 2.16
N ASP A 50 14.86 7.35 2.28
CA ASP A 50 13.86 7.99 3.13
C ASP A 50 12.44 7.85 2.56
N ASN A 51 11.44 7.89 3.44
CA ASN A 51 10.04 7.73 3.05
C ASN A 51 9.10 8.43 4.03
N THR A 52 7.82 8.50 3.64
CA THR A 52 6.73 8.92 4.53
C THR A 52 5.79 7.75 4.76
N LEU A 53 5.43 7.49 6.01
CA LEU A 53 4.41 6.51 6.39
C LEU A 53 3.20 7.23 6.96
N ILE A 54 2.03 6.98 6.39
CA ILE A 54 0.74 7.53 6.83
C ILE A 54 -0.21 6.40 7.21
N ASP A 55 -0.69 6.44 8.45
CA ASP A 55 -1.74 5.55 8.92
C ASP A 55 -3.12 6.23 8.78
N ALA A 56 -3.76 6.10 7.62
CA ALA A 56 -5.08 6.69 7.37
C ALA A 56 -6.20 5.97 8.12
N ASN A 57 -6.02 4.68 8.43
CA ASN A 57 -6.94 3.88 9.24
C ASN A 57 -7.02 4.41 10.67
N SER A 58 -5.91 4.41 11.41
CA SER A 58 -5.82 4.85 12.81
C SER A 58 -6.16 6.34 12.97
N SER A 59 -5.70 7.18 12.04
CA SER A 59 -5.97 8.61 12.07
C SER A 59 -7.32 9.03 11.49
N ARG A 60 -8.19 8.05 11.14
CA ARG A 60 -9.56 8.26 10.63
C ARG A 60 -9.64 9.21 9.44
N LYS A 61 -8.61 9.18 8.61
CA LYS A 61 -8.58 9.93 7.35
C LYS A 61 -9.49 9.26 6.34
N THR A 62 -10.18 10.08 5.59
CA THR A 62 -10.99 9.69 4.44
C THR A 62 -10.12 9.48 3.20
N ILE A 63 -10.72 8.97 2.13
CA ILE A 63 -10.03 8.87 0.84
C ILE A 63 -9.73 10.25 0.24
N ASP A 64 -10.55 11.27 0.54
CA ASP A 64 -10.30 12.65 0.13
C ASP A 64 -9.12 13.26 0.90
N ASP A 65 -8.97 12.94 2.19
CA ASP A 65 -7.77 13.33 2.94
C ASP A 65 -6.50 12.71 2.35
N VAL A 66 -6.58 11.43 1.95
CA VAL A 66 -5.47 10.74 1.24
C VAL A 66 -5.16 11.43 -0.09
N LYS A 67 -6.18 11.85 -0.84
CA LYS A 67 -6.01 12.63 -2.07
C LYS A 67 -5.25 13.92 -1.83
N GLU A 68 -5.60 14.68 -0.80
CA GLU A 68 -4.91 15.93 -0.48
C GLU A 68 -3.47 15.69 0.02
N ILE A 69 -3.21 14.60 0.74
CA ILE A 69 -1.86 14.19 1.12
C ILE A 69 -1.00 13.92 -0.12
N ILE A 70 -1.51 13.12 -1.06
CA ILE A 70 -0.78 12.76 -2.29
C ILE A 70 -0.56 13.99 -3.17
N LYS A 71 -1.54 14.90 -3.27
CA LYS A 71 -1.37 16.15 -4.04
C LYS A 71 -0.30 17.07 -3.46
N LYS A 72 -0.23 17.16 -2.12
CA LYS A 72 0.73 18.04 -1.44
C LYS A 72 2.17 17.62 -1.72
N ASP A 73 2.41 16.31 -1.78
CA ASP A 73 3.72 15.76 -2.10
C ASP A 73 3.57 14.49 -2.93
N ILE A 74 3.59 14.66 -4.26
CA ILE A 74 3.37 13.56 -5.21
C ILE A 74 4.53 12.56 -5.09
N PRO A 75 4.28 11.30 -4.70
CA PRO A 75 5.32 10.29 -4.58
C PRO A 75 5.71 9.73 -5.94
N ASP A 76 6.92 9.17 -6.05
CA ASP A 76 7.30 8.33 -7.19
C ASP A 76 6.76 6.90 -7.02
N ILE A 77 6.72 6.41 -5.76
CA ILE A 77 6.21 5.08 -5.40
C ILE A 77 5.22 5.19 -4.25
N LEU A 78 4.08 4.53 -4.39
CA LEU A 78 3.05 4.40 -3.35
C LEU A 78 2.86 2.94 -2.95
N PHE A 79 3.30 2.58 -1.75
CA PHE A 79 2.99 1.29 -1.13
C PHE A 79 1.72 1.38 -0.30
N PHE A 80 0.85 0.37 -0.38
CA PHE A 80 -0.33 0.31 0.47
C PHE A 80 -0.73 -1.12 0.84
N SER A 81 -1.17 -1.29 2.10
CA SER A 81 -1.62 -2.58 2.62
C SER A 81 -3.05 -2.90 2.19
N THR A 82 -3.36 -4.17 2.02
CA THR A 82 -4.65 -4.67 1.55
C THR A 82 -5.13 -5.85 2.40
N SER A 83 -6.45 -6.08 2.39
CA SER A 83 -7.03 -7.31 2.95
C SER A 83 -8.24 -7.78 2.16
N THR A 84 -8.60 -9.06 2.28
CA THR A 84 -9.76 -9.63 1.59
C THR A 84 -11.05 -8.86 1.90
N CYS A 85 -11.23 -8.42 3.15
CA CYS A 85 -12.45 -7.74 3.57
C CYS A 85 -12.54 -6.28 3.09
N THR A 86 -11.46 -5.71 2.57
CA THR A 86 -11.36 -4.28 2.24
C THR A 86 -10.82 -4.00 0.85
N ILE A 87 -10.50 -5.04 0.06
CA ILE A 87 -9.75 -4.91 -1.20
C ILE A 87 -10.29 -3.83 -2.13
N TYR A 88 -11.60 -3.78 -2.36
CA TYR A 88 -12.22 -2.77 -3.23
C TYR A 88 -12.00 -1.33 -2.75
N LYS A 89 -12.01 -1.09 -1.44
CA LYS A 89 -11.75 0.24 -0.86
C LYS A 89 -10.26 0.53 -0.80
N ASP A 90 -9.43 -0.47 -0.57
CA ASP A 90 -7.97 -0.33 -0.53
C ASP A 90 -7.44 0.08 -1.92
N LEU A 91 -7.96 -0.53 -2.99
CA LEU A 91 -7.61 -0.19 -4.38
C LEU A 91 -7.97 1.25 -4.79
N LEU A 92 -8.83 1.94 -4.05
CA LEU A 92 -9.09 3.37 -4.28
C LEU A 92 -7.86 4.23 -4.02
N VAL A 93 -6.93 3.78 -3.17
CA VAL A 93 -5.66 4.47 -2.92
C VAL A 93 -4.82 4.53 -4.20
N ALA A 94 -4.71 3.42 -4.93
CA ALA A 94 -4.03 3.37 -6.22
C ALA A 94 -4.73 4.25 -7.26
N LYS A 95 -6.08 4.20 -7.33
CA LYS A 95 -6.87 5.04 -8.22
C LYS A 95 -6.61 6.53 -7.99
N VAL A 96 -6.68 6.99 -6.74
CA VAL A 96 -6.45 8.40 -6.39
C VAL A 96 -5.04 8.84 -6.79
N ALA A 97 -4.03 8.01 -6.52
CA ALA A 97 -2.65 8.32 -6.90
C ALA A 97 -2.50 8.48 -8.41
N LYS A 98 -3.03 7.54 -9.20
CA LYS A 98 -2.97 7.58 -10.67
C LYS A 98 -3.80 8.71 -11.28
N GLU A 99 -4.92 9.09 -10.67
CA GLU A 99 -5.70 10.26 -11.10
C GLU A 99 -4.97 11.58 -10.86
N ILE A 100 -4.14 11.66 -9.81
CA ILE A 100 -3.30 12.83 -9.53
C ILE A 100 -2.09 12.86 -10.46
N ASN A 101 -1.40 11.73 -10.60
CA ASN A 101 -0.26 11.59 -11.49
C ASN A 101 -0.17 10.13 -12.00
N PRO A 102 -0.41 9.88 -13.30
CA PRO A 102 -0.33 8.53 -13.87
C PRO A 102 1.04 7.85 -13.74
N SER A 103 2.12 8.64 -13.55
CA SER A 103 3.49 8.14 -13.40
C SER A 103 3.81 7.57 -12.02
N VAL A 104 2.93 7.73 -11.02
CA VAL A 104 3.14 7.12 -9.69
C VAL A 104 3.09 5.61 -9.85
N VAL A 105 4.11 4.90 -9.38
CA VAL A 105 4.10 3.43 -9.31
C VAL A 105 3.35 3.01 -8.05
N THR A 106 2.24 2.32 -8.24
CA THR A 106 1.36 1.85 -7.17
C THR A 106 1.65 0.39 -6.83
N VAL A 107 1.89 0.13 -5.56
CA VAL A 107 2.34 -1.18 -5.07
C VAL A 107 1.42 -1.67 -3.95
N ALA A 108 0.67 -2.73 -4.22
CA ALA A 108 -0.15 -3.39 -3.22
C ALA A 108 0.65 -4.49 -2.50
N LEU A 109 0.43 -4.61 -1.19
CA LEU A 109 0.89 -5.75 -0.39
C LEU A 109 -0.24 -6.30 0.48
N GLY A 110 -0.11 -7.54 0.91
CA GLY A 110 -1.12 -8.24 1.71
C GLY A 110 -1.36 -9.65 1.19
N THR A 111 -1.89 -10.52 2.05
CA THR A 111 -2.09 -11.93 1.68
C THR A 111 -3.16 -12.11 0.60
N HIS A 112 -4.14 -11.19 0.50
CA HIS A 112 -5.18 -11.24 -0.54
C HIS A 112 -4.58 -11.10 -1.93
N VAL A 113 -3.81 -10.04 -2.14
CA VAL A 113 -3.22 -9.72 -3.45
C VAL A 113 -2.18 -10.77 -3.86
N MET A 114 -1.50 -11.39 -2.89
CA MET A 114 -0.62 -12.53 -3.14
C MET A 114 -1.39 -13.82 -3.45
N ALA A 115 -2.57 -14.04 -2.87
CA ALA A 115 -3.38 -15.24 -3.14
C ALA A 115 -4.13 -15.16 -4.47
N LEU A 116 -4.56 -13.96 -4.88
CA LEU A 116 -5.41 -13.72 -6.04
C LEU A 116 -4.85 -12.59 -6.92
N PRO A 117 -3.62 -12.71 -7.46
CA PRO A 117 -2.96 -11.62 -8.18
C PRO A 117 -3.73 -11.23 -9.45
N GLU A 118 -4.07 -12.20 -10.30
CA GLU A 118 -4.78 -11.92 -11.57
C GLU A 118 -6.13 -11.26 -11.34
N ASP A 119 -6.92 -11.76 -10.38
CA ASP A 119 -8.22 -11.17 -10.05
C ASP A 119 -8.04 -9.76 -9.49
N THR A 120 -7.05 -9.54 -8.63
CA THR A 120 -6.74 -8.19 -8.10
C THR A 120 -6.44 -7.19 -9.24
N PHE A 121 -5.64 -7.59 -10.24
CA PHE A 121 -5.36 -6.74 -11.40
C PHE A 121 -6.61 -6.49 -12.26
N ARG A 122 -7.52 -7.47 -12.39
CA ARG A 122 -8.82 -7.29 -13.06
C ARG A 122 -9.70 -6.26 -12.33
N GLU A 123 -9.63 -6.22 -11.00
CA GLU A 123 -10.40 -5.29 -10.17
C GLU A 123 -9.92 -3.83 -10.25
N SER A 124 -8.64 -3.59 -10.57
CA SER A 124 -8.11 -2.22 -10.69
C SER A 124 -7.01 -2.09 -11.73
N LYS A 125 -7.35 -1.40 -12.82
CA LYS A 125 -6.38 -0.90 -13.82
C LYS A 125 -5.38 0.13 -13.29
N TYR A 126 -5.57 0.60 -12.05
CA TYR A 126 -4.73 1.62 -11.44
C TYR A 126 -3.62 1.03 -10.57
N LEU A 127 -3.64 -0.29 -10.35
CA LEU A 127 -2.60 -1.03 -9.66
C LEU A 127 -1.51 -1.43 -10.68
N ASP A 128 -0.25 -1.15 -10.36
CA ASP A 128 0.88 -1.51 -11.24
C ASP A 128 1.59 -2.78 -10.76
N VAL A 129 1.78 -2.93 -9.44
CA VAL A 129 2.63 -3.99 -8.88
C VAL A 129 2.01 -4.58 -7.62
N ILE A 130 2.15 -5.89 -7.44
CA ILE A 130 1.87 -6.61 -6.20
C ILE A 130 3.20 -7.15 -5.63
N ILE A 131 3.40 -7.02 -4.32
CA ILE A 131 4.45 -7.78 -3.62
C ILE A 131 3.99 -9.26 -3.54
N TYR A 132 4.69 -10.13 -4.28
CA TYR A 132 4.39 -11.56 -4.43
C TYR A 132 5.49 -12.41 -3.75
N SER A 133 5.63 -12.22 -2.44
CA SER A 133 6.58 -12.93 -1.57
C SER A 133 6.12 -12.83 -0.12
N ASN A 134 6.70 -13.63 0.78
CA ASN A 134 6.56 -13.43 2.24
C ASN A 134 7.65 -12.51 2.83
N GLU A 135 8.62 -12.07 2.02
CA GLU A 135 9.72 -11.19 2.43
C GLU A 135 9.45 -9.75 1.97
N TRP A 136 8.40 -9.13 2.51
CA TRP A 136 7.83 -7.90 1.96
C TRP A 136 8.81 -6.72 1.96
N GLU A 137 9.63 -6.61 3.00
CA GLU A 137 10.64 -5.57 3.15
C GLU A 137 11.73 -5.67 2.08
N GLN A 138 12.18 -6.89 1.80
CA GLN A 138 13.22 -7.16 0.79
C GLN A 138 12.71 -6.87 -0.62
N VAL A 139 11.46 -7.26 -0.91
CA VAL A 139 10.82 -6.98 -2.21
C VAL A 139 10.55 -5.49 -2.38
N ALA A 140 10.05 -4.80 -1.34
CA ALA A 140 9.85 -3.36 -1.39
C ALA A 140 11.16 -2.62 -1.69
N LEU A 141 12.28 -3.04 -1.09
CA LEU A 141 13.61 -2.52 -1.42
C LEU A 141 14.01 -2.82 -2.87
N ASN A 142 13.71 -4.02 -3.39
CA ASN A 142 13.98 -4.37 -4.78
C ASN A 142 13.20 -3.46 -5.75
N ILE A 143 11.94 -3.16 -5.46
CA ILE A 143 11.13 -2.21 -6.24
C ILE A 143 11.77 -0.81 -6.20
N VAL A 144 12.14 -0.33 -5.01
CA VAL A 144 12.79 0.99 -4.84
C VAL A 144 14.10 1.08 -5.62
N ARG A 145 14.93 0.03 -5.60
CA ARG A 145 16.22 -0.01 -6.32
C ARG A 145 16.06 -0.10 -7.85
N ASN A 146 14.95 -0.66 -8.33
CA ASN A 146 14.73 -0.94 -9.75
C ASN A 146 13.50 -0.20 -10.31
N LEU A 147 13.19 1.00 -9.79
CA LEU A 147 12.00 1.75 -10.21
C LEU A 147 11.95 2.02 -11.73
N SER A 148 13.11 2.19 -12.36
CA SER A 148 13.22 2.42 -13.81
C SER A 148 13.08 1.16 -14.67
N SER A 149 13.15 -0.03 -14.07
CA SER A 149 13.18 -1.35 -14.73
C SER A 149 12.57 -2.38 -13.77
N LEU A 150 11.24 -2.35 -13.62
CA LEU A 150 10.55 -3.19 -12.63
C LEU A 150 10.70 -4.69 -12.95
N GLU A 151 10.97 -5.04 -14.20
CA GLU A 151 11.32 -6.40 -14.63
C GLU A 151 12.54 -7.00 -13.89
N ASP A 152 13.45 -6.15 -13.38
CA ASP A 152 14.61 -6.58 -12.60
C ASP A 152 14.30 -6.77 -11.10
N ALA A 153 13.15 -6.27 -10.64
CA ALA A 153 12.73 -6.40 -9.25
C ALA A 153 12.25 -7.84 -8.97
N LYS A 154 12.91 -8.53 -8.02
CA LYS A 154 12.52 -9.89 -7.62
C LYS A 154 11.37 -9.87 -6.62
N GLY A 155 10.47 -10.86 -6.75
CA GLY A 155 9.39 -11.11 -5.80
C GLY A 155 8.14 -10.25 -6.03
N ILE A 156 7.93 -9.78 -7.26
CA ILE A 156 6.76 -9.00 -7.64
C ILE A 156 5.88 -9.73 -8.65
N PHE A 157 4.64 -9.27 -8.79
CA PHE A 157 3.73 -9.59 -9.88
C PHE A 157 3.26 -8.26 -10.48
N PHE A 158 3.30 -8.10 -11.80
CA PHE A 158 2.93 -6.87 -12.52
C PHE A 158 2.30 -7.19 -13.88
#